data_AF-F0JGM5-F1
#
_entry.id   AF-F0JGM5-F1
#
_cell.length_a   1.000
_cell.length_b   1.000
_cell.length_c   1.000
_cell.angle_alpha   90.00
_cell.angle_beta   90.00
_cell.angle_gamma   90.00
#
_symmetry.space_group_name_H-M   'P 1'
#
loop_
_entity.id
_entity.type
_entity.pdbx_description
1 polymer ?
#
loop_
_entity_poly.entity_id
_entity_poly.type
_entity_poly.pdbx_seq_one_letter_code
_entity_poly.pdbx_strand_id
1 'polypeptide(L)'
;MDLSHIPALLGGFFDFLDSPQWRAWPFNAGYGEHILPALARLLFVTLIMGVILLFLRLLFGPGGPLRDKELDEEARRETERERAELKEQFDKGEISEMEYKARLKRLED
;
A
#
# COMPACT_ATOMS: atom_id res chain seq x y z
N MET A 1 -35.37 -13.43 -17.90
CA MET A 1 -34.92 -13.51 -16.49
C MET A 1 -36.12 -13.20 -15.63
N ASP A 2 -36.53 -14.14 -14.78
CA ASP A 2 -37.69 -13.97 -13.91
C ASP A 2 -37.27 -13.17 -12.66
N LEU A 3 -37.77 -11.94 -12.55
CA LEU A 3 -37.41 -10.98 -11.49
C LEU A 3 -38.23 -11.21 -10.21
N SER A 4 -39.18 -12.15 -10.22
CA SER A 4 -40.06 -12.45 -9.09
C SER A 4 -39.38 -13.18 -7.92
N HIS A 5 -38.19 -13.75 -8.15
CA HIS A 5 -37.40 -14.46 -7.13
C HIS A 5 -36.39 -13.57 -6.39
N ILE A 6 -36.17 -12.33 -6.85
CA ILE A 6 -35.25 -11.38 -6.20
C ILE A 6 -35.63 -11.11 -4.73
N PRO A 7 -36.91 -10.89 -4.38
CA PRO A 7 -37.31 -10.67 -2.99
C PRO A 7 -37.04 -11.89 -2.09
N ALA A 8 -37.19 -13.10 -2.62
CA ALA A 8 -36.93 -14.34 -1.89
C ALA A 8 -35.42 -14.58 -1.66
N LEU A 9 -34.59 -14.26 -2.65
CA LEU A 9 -33.13 -14.31 -2.51
C LEU A 9 -32.61 -13.27 -1.51
N LEU A 10 -33.16 -12.05 -1.55
CA LEU A 10 -32.82 -11.01 -0.58
C LEU A 10 -33.27 -11.39 0.83
N GLY A 11 -34.49 -11.91 0.99
CA GLY A 11 -34.99 -12.42 2.28
C GLY A 11 -34.11 -13.53 2.86
N GLY A 12 -33.79 -14.56 2.06
CA GLY A 12 -32.91 -15.65 2.49
C GLY A 12 -31.48 -15.20 2.81
N PHE A 13 -30.98 -14.14 2.15
CA PHE A 13 -29.71 -13.52 2.47
C PHE A 13 -29.73 -12.81 3.82
N PHE A 14 -30.77 -12.02 4.11
CA PHE A 14 -30.91 -11.37 5.42
C PHE A 14 -31.11 -12.39 6.55
N ASP A 15 -31.89 -13.45 6.33
CA ASP A 15 -32.05 -14.55 7.29
C ASP A 15 -30.73 -15.29 7.56
N PHE A 16 -29.89 -15.47 6.54
CA PHE A 16 -28.55 -16.02 6.68
C PHE A 16 -27.64 -15.11 7.53
N LEU A 17 -27.68 -13.79 7.29
CA LEU A 17 -26.94 -12.81 8.10
C LEU A 17 -27.42 -12.81 9.56
N ASP A 18 -28.70 -13.09 9.79
CA ASP A 18 -29.28 -13.17 11.13
C ASP A 18 -29.11 -14.56 11.79
N SER A 19 -28.46 -15.51 11.12
CA SER A 19 -28.19 -16.83 11.70
C SER A 19 -27.25 -16.74 12.92
N PRO A 20 -27.36 -17.64 13.91
CA PRO A 20 -26.49 -17.63 15.10
C PRO A 20 -25.00 -17.76 14.75
N GLN A 21 -24.69 -18.48 13.68
CA GLN A 21 -23.34 -18.72 13.17
C GLN A 21 -22.72 -17.42 12.62
N TRP A 22 -23.52 -16.64 11.89
CA TRP A 22 -23.09 -15.38 11.30
C TRP A 22 -23.08 -14.23 12.32
N ARG A 23 -23.98 -14.26 13.32
CA ARG A 23 -23.92 -13.35 14.47
C ARG A 23 -22.69 -13.57 15.35
N ALA A 24 -22.19 -14.81 15.42
CA ALA A 24 -20.95 -15.14 16.10
C ALA A 24 -19.69 -14.69 15.34
N TRP A 25 -19.84 -14.21 14.10
CA TRP A 25 -18.73 -13.73 13.31
C TRP A 25 -18.04 -12.55 14.01
N PRO A 26 -16.70 -12.51 14.05
CA PRO A 26 -15.96 -11.51 14.79
C PRO A 26 -15.98 -10.12 14.12
N PHE A 27 -16.98 -9.79 13.30
CA PHE A 27 -17.14 -8.44 12.75
C PHE A 27 -18.59 -7.95 12.85
N ASN A 28 -19.47 -8.72 13.50
CA ASN A 28 -20.89 -8.40 13.62
C ASN A 28 -21.22 -7.82 15.03
N ALA A 29 -22.37 -7.14 15.14
CA ALA A 29 -22.77 -6.36 16.32
C ALA A 29 -23.09 -7.20 17.58
N GLY A 30 -23.21 -8.52 17.46
CA GLY A 30 -23.62 -9.44 18.55
C GLY A 30 -22.57 -9.69 19.65
N TYR A 31 -21.36 -9.12 19.54
CA TYR A 31 -20.27 -9.29 20.51
C TYR A 31 -19.85 -7.93 21.12
N GLY A 32 -20.83 -7.03 21.32
CA GLY A 32 -20.63 -5.64 21.72
C GLY A 32 -20.32 -5.36 23.20
N GLU A 33 -20.35 -6.36 24.09
CA GLU A 33 -20.18 -6.13 25.54
C GLU A 33 -18.80 -6.52 26.09
N HIS A 34 -17.90 -7.08 25.26
CA HIS A 34 -16.62 -7.59 25.74
C HIS A 34 -15.43 -7.01 24.97
N ILE A 35 -14.56 -6.31 25.71
CA ILE A 35 -13.34 -5.64 25.22
C ILE A 35 -12.35 -6.66 24.60
N LEU A 36 -12.33 -7.89 25.10
CA LEU A 36 -11.38 -8.92 24.70
C LEU A 36 -11.58 -9.39 23.23
N PRO A 37 -12.81 -9.75 22.79
CA PRO A 37 -13.11 -9.97 21.37
C PRO A 37 -12.76 -8.78 20.46
N ALA A 38 -13.00 -7.55 20.90
CA ALA A 38 -12.66 -6.35 20.10
C ALA A 38 -11.14 -6.22 19.88
N LEU A 39 -10.34 -6.46 20.94
CA LEU A 39 -8.89 -6.45 20.84
C LEU A 39 -8.37 -7.56 19.91
N ALA A 40 -8.92 -8.76 20.03
CA ALA A 40 -8.54 -9.90 19.19
C ALA A 40 -8.80 -9.61 17.70
N ARG A 41 -9.92 -8.96 17.38
CA ARG A 41 -10.24 -8.52 16.01
C ARG A 41 -9.23 -7.51 15.49
N LEU A 42 -8.91 -6.48 16.29
CA LEU A 42 -7.94 -5.46 15.90
C LEU A 42 -6.56 -6.07 15.65
N LEU A 43 -6.12 -6.96 16.53
CA LEU A 43 -4.84 -7.67 16.41
C LEU A 43 -4.82 -8.56 15.16
N PHE A 44 -5.91 -9.27 14.89
CA PHE A 44 -6.03 -10.12 13.70
C PHE A 44 -6.00 -9.30 12.40
N VAL A 45 -6.72 -8.18 12.34
CA VAL A 45 -6.69 -7.26 11.19
C VAL A 45 -5.28 -6.69 11.00
N THR A 46 -4.63 -6.27 12.09
CA THR A 46 -3.27 -5.71 12.06
C THR A 46 -2.27 -6.76 11.56
N LEU A 47 -2.43 -8.02 11.99
CA LEU A 47 -1.60 -9.13 11.56
C LEU A 47 -1.77 -9.40 10.06
N ILE A 48 -3.00 -9.51 9.57
CA ILE A 48 -3.28 -9.69 8.14
C ILE A 48 -2.71 -8.52 7.34
N MET A 49 -2.94 -7.28 7.79
CA MET A 49 -2.40 -6.09 7.13
C MET A 49 -0.87 -6.14 7.05
N GLY A 50 -0.20 -6.52 8.13
CA GLY A 50 1.25 -6.71 8.17
C GLY A 50 1.73 -7.77 7.18
N VAL A 51 1.02 -8.90 7.08
CA VAL A 51 1.32 -9.97 6.10
C VAL A 51 1.14 -9.47 4.67
N ILE A 52 0.07 -8.73 4.37
CA ILE A 52 -0.16 -8.15 3.04
C ILE A 52 0.97 -7.17 2.70
N LEU A 53 1.33 -6.26 3.62
CA LEU A 53 2.43 -5.32 3.41
C LEU A 53 3.76 -6.04 3.19
N LEU A 54 4.05 -7.10 3.95
CA LEU A 54 5.25 -7.91 3.77
C LEU A 54 5.24 -8.60 2.40
N PHE A 55 4.11 -9.17 2.00
CA PHE A 55 3.96 -9.84 0.71
C PHE A 55 4.18 -8.86 -0.45
N LEU A 56 3.56 -7.68 -0.39
CA LEU A 56 3.79 -6.61 -1.37
C LEU A 56 5.24 -6.12 -1.34
N ARG A 57 5.85 -6.01 -0.15
CA ARG A 57 7.25 -5.62 0.00
C ARG A 57 8.23 -6.64 -0.56
N LEU A 58 7.89 -7.93 -0.55
CA LEU A 58 8.67 -8.99 -1.19
C LEU A 58 8.45 -9.02 -2.71
N LEU A 59 7.22 -8.76 -3.16
CA LEU A 59 6.84 -8.89 -4.56
C LEU A 59 7.23 -7.66 -5.40
N PHE A 60 7.09 -6.47 -4.82
CA PHE A 60 7.28 -5.16 -5.46
C PHE A 60 8.37 -4.30 -4.81
N GLY A 61 8.90 -4.69 -3.64
CA GLY A 61 10.02 -3.96 -3.04
C GLY A 61 11.35 -4.18 -3.78
N PRO A 62 12.47 -3.60 -3.31
CA PRO A 62 13.79 -3.81 -3.90
C PRO A 62 14.12 -5.29 -4.04
N GLY A 63 14.36 -5.72 -5.30
CA GLY A 63 14.61 -7.12 -5.67
C GLY A 63 13.37 -7.97 -5.91
N GLY A 64 12.16 -7.39 -5.83
CA GLY A 64 10.91 -8.09 -6.08
C GLY A 64 10.73 -8.49 -7.55
N PRO A 65 10.22 -9.69 -7.85
CA PRO A 65 10.15 -10.22 -9.22
C PRO A 65 9.09 -9.53 -10.09
N LEU A 66 8.10 -8.85 -9.49
CA LEU A 66 7.09 -8.07 -10.21
C LEU A 66 7.39 -6.57 -10.21
N ARG A 67 8.57 -6.15 -9.73
CA ARG A 67 9.00 -4.76 -9.84
C ARG A 67 9.38 -4.47 -11.29
N ASP A 68 8.72 -3.48 -11.87
CA ASP A 68 9.01 -3.07 -13.24
C ASP A 68 10.39 -2.39 -13.28
N LYS A 69 11.32 -3.01 -14.00
CA LYS A 69 12.70 -2.55 -14.11
C LYS A 69 12.81 -1.31 -14.99
N GLU A 70 11.85 -1.10 -15.89
CA GLU A 70 11.88 0.04 -16.81
C GLU A 70 11.65 1.36 -16.06
N LEU A 71 10.73 1.38 -15.09
CA LEU A 71 10.47 2.56 -14.24
C LEU A 71 11.68 2.91 -13.34
N ASP A 72 12.37 1.90 -12.81
CA ASP A 72 13.59 2.12 -12.02
C ASP A 72 14.74 2.66 -12.88
N GLU A 73 14.87 2.15 -14.11
CA GLU A 73 15.89 2.62 -15.05
C GLU A 73 15.60 4.06 -15.51
N GLU A 74 14.34 4.43 -15.71
CA GLU A 74 13.96 5.81 -16.05
C GLU A 74 14.30 6.77 -14.91
N ALA A 75 13.92 6.44 -13.67
CA ALA A 75 14.25 7.24 -12.48
C ALA A 75 15.78 7.39 -12.30
N ARG A 76 16.55 6.31 -12.51
CA ARG A 76 18.02 6.38 -12.49
C ARG A 76 18.57 7.27 -13.58
N ARG A 77 18.05 7.18 -14.81
CA ARG A 77 18.49 8.01 -15.94
C ARG A 77 18.17 9.49 -15.70
N GLU A 78 17.03 9.82 -15.09
CA GLU A 78 16.71 11.19 -14.71
C GLU A 78 17.68 11.73 -13.66
N THR A 79 17.94 10.98 -12.58
CA THR A 79 18.92 11.39 -11.56
C THR A 79 20.33 11.55 -12.15
N GLU A 80 20.74 10.66 -13.07
CA GLU A 80 22.04 10.75 -13.75
C GLU A 80 22.13 11.98 -14.67
N ARG A 81 21.03 12.33 -15.36
CA ARG A 81 20.94 13.56 -16.18
C ARG A 81 21.02 14.82 -15.34
N GLU A 82 20.24 14.90 -14.26
CA GLU A 82 20.27 16.06 -13.35
C GLU A 82 21.66 16.27 -12.74
N ARG A 83 22.35 15.19 -12.38
CA ARG A 83 23.75 15.26 -11.91
C ARG A 83 24.71 15.73 -12.99
N ALA A 84 24.53 15.29 -14.24
CA ALA A 84 25.36 15.71 -15.36
C ALA A 84 25.16 17.19 -15.69
N GLU A 85 23.91 17.67 -15.71
CA GLU A 85 23.59 19.09 -15.92
C GLU A 85 24.15 19.97 -14.80
N LEU A 86 24.03 19.53 -13.54
CA LEU A 86 24.60 20.23 -12.39
C LEU A 86 26.13 20.34 -12.50
N LYS A 87 26.80 19.28 -12.96
CA LYS A 87 28.24 19.28 -13.18
C LYS A 87 28.63 20.22 -14.33
N GLU A 88 27.87 20.22 -15.43
CA GLU A 88 28.11 21.14 -16.55
C GLU A 88 27.96 22.61 -16.14
N GLN A 89 26.96 22.94 -15.32
CA GLN A 89 26.78 24.29 -14.77
C GLN A 89 27.96 24.70 -13.88
N PHE A 90 28.50 23.77 -13.10
CA PHE A 90 29.69 24.02 -12.28
C PHE A 90 30.95 24.21 -13.14
N ASP A 91 31.15 23.37 -14.15
CA ASP A 91 32.30 23.45 -15.07
C ASP A 91 32.26 24.75 -15.91
N LYS A 92 31.06 25.25 -16.25
CA LYS A 92 30.85 26.57 -16.88
C LYS A 92 31.03 27.75 -15.93
N GLY A 93 31.13 27.50 -14.62
CA GLY A 93 31.22 28.54 -13.60
C GLY A 93 29.92 29.30 -13.35
N GLU A 94 28.77 28.75 -13.81
CA GLU A 94 27.44 29.36 -13.62
C GLU A 94 26.94 29.21 -12.17
N ILE A 95 27.44 28.20 -11.45
CA ILE A 95 27.13 27.96 -10.04
C ILE A 95 28.41 27.88 -9.20
N SER A 96 28.32 28.36 -7.96
CA SER A 96 29.45 28.29 -7.02
C SER A 96 29.68 26.88 -6.49
N GLU A 97 30.89 26.59 -6.02
CA GLU A 97 31.24 25.28 -5.40
C GLU A 97 30.33 24.92 -4.21
N MET A 98 29.93 25.93 -3.43
CA MET A 98 29.00 25.76 -2.30
C MET A 98 27.60 25.36 -2.78
N GLU A 99 27.13 25.95 -3.88
CA GLU A 99 25.82 25.66 -4.46
C GLU A 99 25.79 24.30 -5.15
N TYR A 100 26.86 23.95 -5.86
CA TYR A 100 27.06 22.62 -6.43
C TYR A 100 27.00 21.54 -5.35
N LYS A 101 27.75 21.68 -4.26
CA LYS A 101 27.74 20.72 -3.14
C LYS A 101 26.38 20.61 -2.46
N ALA A 102 25.68 21.72 -2.28
CA ALA A 102 24.36 21.72 -1.65
C ALA A 102 23.29 21.04 -2.52
N ARG A 103 23.32 21.26 -3.83
CA ARG A 103 22.38 20.63 -4.79
C ARG A 103 22.71 19.16 -5.01
N LEU A 104 23.99 18.80 -5.10
CA LEU A 104 24.41 17.39 -5.23
C LEU A 104 23.95 16.57 -4.02
N LYS A 105 24.05 17.10 -2.81
CA LYS A 105 23.57 16.43 -1.59
C LYS A 105 22.06 16.15 -1.62
N ARG A 106 21.26 17.05 -2.20
CA ARG A 106 19.81 16.86 -2.34
C ARG A 106 19.43 15.80 -3.37
N LEU A 107 20.34 15.45 -4.29
CA LEU A 107 20.17 14.40 -5.31
C LEU A 107 20.66 13.03 -4.81
N GLU A 108 21.19 12.95 -3.59
CA GLU A 108 21.70 11.72 -2.97
C GLU A 108 20.77 11.18 -1.87
N ASP A 109 20.01 12.07 -1.21
CA ASP A 109 18.90 11.74 -0.28
C ASP A 109 17.60 11.38 -1.03
#